data_AF-A0A132NDF8-F1
#
_entry.id   AF-A0A132NDF8-F1
#
_cell.length_a   1.000
_cell.length_b   1.000
_cell.length_c   1.000
_cell.angle_alpha   90.00
_cell.angle_beta   90.00
_cell.angle_gamma   90.00
#
_symmetry.space_group_name_H-M   'P 1'
#
loop_
_entity.id
_entity.type
_entity.pdbx_description
1 polymer ?
#
loop_
_entity_poly.entity_id
_entity_poly.type
_entity_poly.pdbx_seq_one_letter_code
_entity_poly.pdbx_strand_id
1 'polypeptide(L)'
;MTDNAVLVWSTAAVMVCTLVGLVARTVSRGVRWTIRLLRGVDSFLDDWRGTEARPGVPARPGVLARLGALELRVDEIAGRLGDVERELRLNGGTSLRDAVHRIEQRLG
;
A
#
# COMPACT_ATOMS: atom_id res chain seq x y z
N MET A 1 24.60 -66.44 -4.00
CA MET A 1 24.39 -65.29 -4.91
C MET A 1 23.27 -64.36 -4.46
N THR A 2 22.31 -64.83 -3.64
CA THR A 2 21.15 -64.05 -3.17
C THR A 2 21.50 -63.01 -2.09
N ASP A 3 22.49 -63.27 -1.23
CA ASP A 3 22.77 -62.42 -0.07
C ASP A 3 23.33 -61.05 -0.47
N ASN A 4 24.20 -61.01 -1.48
CA ASN A 4 24.74 -59.76 -2.02
C ASN A 4 23.66 -58.90 -2.71
N ALA A 5 22.70 -59.54 -3.37
CA ALA A 5 21.61 -58.83 -4.03
C ALA A 5 20.71 -58.13 -2.99
N VAL A 6 20.39 -58.80 -1.89
CA VAL A 6 19.60 -58.23 -0.79
C VAL A 6 20.30 -57.02 -0.15
N LEU A 7 21.63 -57.08 0.03
CA LEU A 7 22.42 -55.95 0.55
C LEU A 7 22.43 -54.74 -0.40
N VAL A 8 22.53 -54.96 -1.72
CA VAL A 8 22.53 -53.87 -2.71
C VAL A 8 21.15 -53.21 -2.80
N TRP A 9 20.07 -53.99 -2.84
CA TRP A 9 18.72 -53.43 -2.92
C TRP A 9 18.29 -52.71 -1.64
N SER A 10 18.68 -53.22 -0.47
CA SER A 10 18.38 -52.55 0.81
C SER A 10 19.12 -51.22 0.96
N THR A 11 20.40 -51.15 0.58
CA THR A 11 21.16 -49.90 0.60
C THR A 11 20.64 -48.88 -0.41
N ALA A 12 20.28 -49.32 -1.62
CA ALA A 12 19.64 -48.46 -2.62
C ALA A 12 18.31 -47.89 -2.11
N ALA A 13 17.47 -48.71 -1.47
CA ALA A 13 16.20 -48.28 -0.89
C ALA A 13 16.40 -47.22 0.20
N VAL A 14 17.35 -47.43 1.12
CA VAL A 14 17.67 -46.47 2.19
C VAL A 14 18.16 -45.14 1.61
N MET A 15 19.01 -45.17 0.59
CA MET A 15 19.51 -43.96 -0.08
C MET A 15 18.36 -43.16 -0.72
N VAL A 16 17.47 -43.83 -1.45
CA VAL A 16 16.31 -43.20 -2.09
C VAL A 16 15.37 -42.61 -1.04
N CYS A 17 15.04 -43.36 0.02
CA CYS A 17 14.19 -42.87 1.10
C CYS A 17 14.81 -41.64 1.80
N THR A 18 16.14 -41.65 1.99
CA THR A 18 16.85 -40.53 2.61
C THR A 18 16.80 -39.28 1.73
N LEU A 19 17.04 -39.44 0.43
CA LEU A 19 16.97 -38.34 -0.53
C LEU A 19 15.55 -37.76 -0.60
N VAL A 20 14.54 -38.62 -0.72
CA VAL A 20 13.12 -38.22 -0.74
C VAL A 20 12.75 -37.51 0.56
N GLY A 21 13.18 -38.05 1.71
CA GLY A 21 12.95 -37.44 3.02
C GLY A 21 13.60 -36.06 3.15
N LEU A 22 14.82 -35.88 2.63
CA LEU A 22 15.52 -34.60 2.62
C LEU A 22 14.77 -33.57 1.75
N VAL A 23 14.36 -33.96 0.54
CA VAL A 23 13.59 -33.11 -0.37
C VAL A 23 12.23 -32.75 0.23
N ALA A 24 11.49 -33.72 0.77
CA ALA A 24 10.22 -33.46 1.43
C ALA A 24 10.37 -32.50 2.62
N ARG A 25 11.48 -32.62 3.37
CA ARG A 25 11.78 -31.74 4.50
C ARG A 25 12.13 -30.31 4.06
N THR A 26 12.85 -30.11 2.97
CA THR A 26 13.17 -28.77 2.45
C THR A 26 11.91 -28.12 1.87
N VAL A 27 11.16 -28.86 1.05
CA VAL A 27 9.89 -28.40 0.46
C VAL A 27 8.89 -28.05 1.54
N SER A 28 8.67 -28.91 2.54
CA SER A 28 7.72 -28.64 3.63
C SER A 28 8.10 -27.41 4.47
N ARG A 29 9.39 -27.06 4.57
CA ARG A 29 9.80 -25.80 5.20
C ARG A 29 9.48 -24.59 4.32
N GLY A 30 9.81 -24.66 3.02
CA GLY A 30 9.49 -23.61 2.06
C GLY A 30 7.99 -23.33 2.01
N VAL A 31 7.18 -24.38 1.92
CA VAL A 31 5.70 -24.28 1.92
C VAL A 31 5.19 -23.65 3.20
N ARG A 32 5.66 -24.09 4.38
CA ARG A 32 5.23 -23.51 5.66
C ARG A 32 5.60 -22.04 5.80
N TRP A 33 6.78 -21.64 5.32
CA TRP A 33 7.20 -20.25 5.33
C TRP A 33 6.34 -19.39 4.39
N THR A 34 6.10 -19.89 3.18
CA THR A 34 5.25 -19.25 2.16
C THR A 34 3.82 -19.05 2.68
N ILE A 35 3.22 -20.09 3.28
CA ILE A 35 1.87 -19.99 3.86
C ILE A 35 1.82 -18.92 4.96
N ARG A 36 2.85 -18.80 5.81
CA ARG A 36 2.89 -17.74 6.83
C ARG A 36 2.95 -16.34 6.21
N LEU A 37 3.73 -16.17 5.14
CA LEU A 37 3.79 -14.92 4.40
C LEU A 37 2.45 -14.57 3.76
N LEU A 38 1.83 -15.53 3.06
CA LEU A 38 0.55 -15.33 2.37
C LEU A 38 -0.60 -14.99 3.33
N ARG A 39 -0.61 -15.55 4.54
CA ARG A 39 -1.62 -15.19 5.56
C ARG A 39 -1.58 -13.71 5.96
N GLY A 40 -0.40 -13.08 5.94
CA GLY A 40 -0.28 -11.65 6.19
C GLY A 40 -0.76 -10.79 5.02
N VAL A 41 -0.63 -11.31 3.79
CA VAL A 41 -1.06 -10.60 2.58
C VAL A 41 -2.57 -10.46 2.52
N ASP A 42 -3.33 -11.44 3.00
CA ASP A 42 -4.80 -11.39 2.99
C ASP A 42 -5.33 -10.20 3.80
N SER A 43 -4.83 -10.01 5.04
CA SER A 43 -5.17 -8.85 5.85
C SER A 43 -4.72 -7.51 5.24
N PHE A 44 -3.59 -7.51 4.54
CA PHE A 44 -3.12 -6.33 3.82
C PHE A 44 -4.04 -5.99 2.63
N LEU A 45 -4.49 -7.01 1.88
CA LEU A 45 -5.41 -6.83 0.75
C LEU A 45 -6.77 -6.34 1.22
N ASP A 46 -7.27 -6.84 2.35
CA ASP A 46 -8.50 -6.37 2.98
C ASP A 46 -8.41 -4.88 3.36
N ASP A 47 -7.30 -4.45 3.94
CA ASP A 47 -7.09 -3.03 4.26
C ASP A 47 -6.94 -2.16 3.00
N TRP A 48 -6.29 -2.71 1.95
CA TRP A 48 -6.09 -2.01 0.69
C TRP A 48 -7.40 -1.82 -0.10
N ARG A 49 -8.18 -2.90 -0.25
CA ARG A 49 -9.48 -2.89 -0.96
C ARG A 49 -10.59 -2.27 -0.12
N GLY A 50 -10.49 -2.39 1.21
CA GLY A 50 -11.58 -2.12 2.13
C GLY A 50 -12.47 -3.34 2.33
N THR A 51 -13.33 -3.25 3.33
CA THR A 51 -14.27 -4.33 3.67
C THR A 51 -15.70 -3.84 3.47
N GLU A 52 -16.52 -4.63 2.78
CA GLU A 52 -17.93 -4.34 2.56
C GLU A 52 -18.73 -4.31 3.87
N ALA A 53 -19.91 -3.66 3.82
CA ALA A 53 -20.83 -3.62 4.94
C ALA A 53 -21.37 -5.03 5.24
N ARG A 54 -21.47 -5.37 6.52
CA ARG A 54 -21.99 -6.64 7.01
C ARG A 54 -23.15 -6.35 7.97
N PRO A 55 -24.10 -7.27 8.22
CA PRO A 55 -25.18 -7.02 9.17
C PRO A 55 -24.64 -6.58 10.53
N GLY A 56 -24.97 -5.36 10.95
CA GLY A 56 -24.48 -4.75 12.20
C GLY A 56 -23.07 -4.13 12.17
N VAL A 57 -22.34 -4.18 11.05
CA VAL A 57 -20.99 -3.61 10.92
C VAL A 57 -20.90 -2.73 9.65
N PRO A 58 -20.62 -1.43 9.77
CA PRO A 58 -20.49 -0.55 8.63
C PRO A 58 -19.27 -0.91 7.77
N ALA A 59 -19.34 -0.58 6.47
CA ALA A 59 -18.22 -0.77 5.56
C ALA A 59 -16.98 0.01 6.03
N ARG A 60 -15.80 -0.58 5.85
CA ARG A 60 -14.51 0.08 6.12
C ARG A 60 -13.91 0.50 4.78
N PRO A 61 -13.73 1.80 4.51
CA PRO A 61 -13.17 2.25 3.25
C PRO A 61 -11.71 1.82 3.11
N GLY A 62 -11.37 1.29 1.94
CA GLY A 62 -10.01 0.92 1.55
C GLY A 62 -9.12 2.13 1.33
N VAL A 63 -7.83 1.87 1.10
CA VAL A 63 -6.81 2.92 0.93
C VAL A 63 -7.12 3.82 -0.26
N LEU A 64 -7.47 3.25 -1.43
CA LEU A 64 -7.76 4.05 -2.62
C LEU A 64 -8.96 4.99 -2.44
N ALA A 65 -10.00 4.53 -1.75
CA ALA A 65 -11.16 5.38 -1.43
C ALA A 65 -10.77 6.54 -0.51
N ARG A 66 -9.87 6.30 0.45
CA ARG A 66 -9.36 7.35 1.34
C ARG A 66 -8.44 8.33 0.60
N LEU A 67 -7.60 7.84 -0.32
CA LEU A 67 -6.75 8.67 -1.16
C LEU A 67 -7.58 9.60 -2.05
N GLY A 68 -8.62 9.08 -2.72
CA GLY A 68 -9.53 9.92 -3.50
C GLY A 68 -10.24 10.98 -2.65
N ALA A 69 -10.64 10.65 -1.42
CA ALA A 69 -11.21 11.62 -0.49
C ALA A 69 -10.19 12.69 -0.05
N LEU A 70 -8.90 12.35 0.02
CA LEU A 70 -7.84 13.30 0.32
C LEU A 70 -7.53 14.19 -0.88
N GLU A 71 -7.50 13.66 -2.09
CA GLU A 71 -7.32 14.42 -3.33
C GLU A 71 -8.40 15.51 -3.45
N LEU A 72 -9.66 15.16 -3.24
CA LEU A 72 -10.76 16.14 -3.25
C LEU A 72 -10.59 17.25 -2.22
N ARG A 73 -10.13 16.92 -1.00
CA ARG A 73 -9.87 17.91 0.05
C ARG A 73 -8.69 18.80 -0.30
N VAL A 74 -7.66 18.25 -0.93
CA VAL A 74 -6.49 19.01 -1.39
C VAL A 74 -6.91 19.99 -2.49
N ASP A 75 -7.71 19.56 -3.45
CA ASP A 75 -8.24 20.41 -4.50
C ASP A 75 -9.11 21.54 -3.94
N GLU A 76 -9.96 21.24 -2.97
CA GLU A 76 -10.78 22.26 -2.28
C GLU A 76 -9.90 23.32 -1.59
N ILE A 77 -8.88 22.88 -0.86
CA ILE A 77 -7.95 23.79 -0.17
C ILE A 77 -7.18 24.64 -1.19
N ALA A 78 -6.70 24.04 -2.27
CA ALA A 78 -5.99 24.73 -3.34
C ALA A 78 -6.87 25.80 -4.00
N GLY A 79 -8.14 25.48 -4.27
CA GLY A 79 -9.11 26.44 -4.79
C GLY A 79 -9.31 27.65 -3.87
N ARG A 80 -9.56 27.40 -2.58
CA ARG A 80 -9.72 28.46 -1.57
C ARG A 80 -8.47 29.33 -1.45
N LEU A 81 -7.28 28.73 -1.51
CA LEU A 81 -6.04 29.48 -1.47
C LEU A 81 -5.87 30.35 -2.72
N GLY A 82 -6.28 29.86 -3.90
CA GLY A 82 -6.29 30.61 -5.14
C GLY A 82 -7.27 31.79 -5.13
N ASP A 83 -8.42 31.64 -4.48
CA ASP A 83 -9.37 32.75 -4.28
C ASP A 83 -8.81 33.81 -3.32
N VAL A 84 -8.19 33.39 -2.20
CA VAL A 84 -7.49 34.32 -1.28
C VAL A 84 -6.33 35.03 -1.98
N GLU A 85 -5.51 34.31 -2.75
CA GLU A 85 -4.44 34.92 -3.54
C GLU A 85 -5.02 35.91 -4.55
N ARG A 86 -6.14 35.57 -5.19
CA ARG A 86 -6.81 36.47 -6.14
C ARG A 86 -7.33 37.72 -5.44
N GLU A 87 -7.90 37.62 -4.25
CA GLU A 87 -8.33 38.79 -3.45
C GLU A 87 -7.13 39.66 -3.02
N LEU A 88 -6.00 39.04 -2.69
CA LEU A 88 -4.77 39.75 -2.30
C LEU A 88 -3.98 40.32 -3.48
N ARG A 89 -4.14 39.76 -4.70
CA ARG A 89 -3.43 40.17 -5.93
C ARG A 89 -4.27 41.01 -6.89
N LEU A 90 -5.59 40.80 -6.98
CA LEU A 90 -6.52 41.70 -7.67
C LEU A 90 -6.75 42.93 -6.78
N ASN A 91 -5.66 43.65 -6.65
CA ASN A 91 -5.56 45.02 -6.24
C ASN A 91 -6.18 45.88 -7.35
N GLY A 92 -7.51 45.83 -7.48
CA GLY A 92 -8.31 46.64 -8.43
C GLY A 92 -8.25 48.14 -8.14
N GLY A 93 -7.14 48.63 -7.60
CA GLY A 93 -6.95 49.98 -7.10
C GLY A 93 -7.52 50.21 -5.69
N THR A 94 -8.07 49.21 -5.01
CA THR A 94 -8.72 49.39 -3.70
C THR A 94 -7.88 48.93 -2.51
N SER A 95 -6.76 48.25 -2.75
CA SER A 95 -5.87 47.80 -1.69
C SER A 95 -5.08 48.93 -1.06
N LEU A 96 -4.74 48.78 0.22
CA LEU A 96 -3.86 49.69 0.96
C LEU A 96 -2.54 49.92 0.22
N ARG A 97 -1.98 48.87 -0.40
CA ARG A 97 -0.75 48.99 -1.20
C ARG A 97 -0.94 49.89 -2.42
N ASP A 98 -2.09 49.80 -3.10
CA ASP A 98 -2.39 50.65 -4.26
C ASP A 98 -2.72 52.08 -3.85
N ALA A 99 -3.37 52.25 -2.69
CA ALA A 99 -3.63 53.57 -2.12
C ALA A 99 -2.32 54.28 -1.79
N VAL A 100 -1.37 53.58 -1.17
CA VAL A 100 -0.01 54.09 -0.91
C VAL A 100 0.70 54.39 -2.23
N HIS A 101 0.67 53.49 -3.21
CA HIS A 101 1.36 53.70 -4.49
C HIS A 101 0.77 54.87 -5.30
N ARG A 102 -0.56 55.10 -5.23
CA ARG A 102 -1.19 56.30 -5.79
C ARG A 102 -0.75 57.58 -5.11
N ILE A 103 -0.60 57.55 -3.79
CA ILE A 103 -0.13 58.72 -3.03
C ILE A 103 1.31 59.02 -3.45
N GLU A 104 2.14 57.99 -3.55
CA GLU A 104 3.54 58.09 -3.98
C GLU A 104 3.66 58.69 -5.40
N GLN A 105 2.86 58.21 -6.36
CA GLN A 105 2.81 58.77 -7.72
C GLN A 105 2.25 60.19 -7.83
N ARG A 106 1.51 60.68 -6.82
CA ARG A 106 0.99 62.06 -6.78
C ARG A 106 1.94 63.04 -6.10
N LEU A 107 2.86 62.53 -5.27
CA LEU A 107 3.81 63.34 -4.49
C LEU A 107 5.21 63.39 -5.09
N GLY A 108 5.57 62.45 -5.96
CA GLY A 108 6.75 62.54 -6.84
C GLY A 108 6.44 63.30 -8.12
#